data_AF-A0A7Y6B0V5-F1
#
_entry.id   AF-A0A7Y6B0V5-F1
#
_cell.length_a   1.000
_cell.length_b   1.000
_cell.length_c   1.000
_cell.angle_alpha   90.00
_cell.angle_beta   90.00
_cell.angle_gamma   90.00
#
_symmetry.space_group_name_H-M   'P 1'
#
loop_
_entity.id
_entity.type
_entity.pdbx_description
1 polymer ?
#
loop_
_entity_poly.entity_id
_entity_poly.type
_entity_poly.pdbx_seq_one_letter_code
_entity_poly.pdbx_strand_id
1 'polypeptide(L)' 'VIAGINLSPNLAWSHDVEGYGPNFDEGSKAVSVGMDADYLNTYTASLSYTNYFGGDFNTNVDRDYVALSFGVNF' A
#
# COMPACT_ATOMS: atom_id res chain seq x y z
N VAL A 1 -9.15 -0.24 -25.71
CA VAL A 1 -7.95 0.61 -25.81
C VAL A 1 -8.04 1.64 -24.70
N ILE A 2 -7.06 1.70 -23.79
CA ILE A 2 -7.02 2.75 -22.76
C ILE A 2 -6.34 3.96 -23.44
N ALA A 3 -7.09 5.03 -23.65
CA ALA A 3 -6.70 6.19 -24.44
C ALA A 3 -5.57 6.97 -23.74
N GLY A 4 -4.30 6.59 -23.97
CA GLY A 4 -3.14 7.32 -23.47
C GLY A 4 -2.94 7.25 -21.95
N ILE A 5 -3.63 6.35 -21.24
CA ILE A 5 -3.43 6.09 -19.82
C ILE A 5 -2.61 4.81 -19.65
N ASN A 6 -1.47 4.90 -18.98
CA ASN A 6 -0.70 3.77 -18.50
C ASN A 6 -1.18 3.41 -17.10
N LEU A 7 -1.54 2.14 -16.89
CA LEU A 7 -1.95 1.63 -15.58
C LEU A 7 -0.87 0.70 -15.03
N SER A 8 -0.53 0.89 -13.77
CA SER A 8 0.47 0.10 -13.03
C SER A 8 -0.15 -0.44 -11.74
N PRO A 9 -0.79 -1.63 -11.77
CA PRO A 9 -1.22 -2.29 -10.54
C PRO A 9 -0.01 -2.71 -9.71
N ASN A 10 -0.10 -2.59 -8.38
CA ASN A 10 0.96 -2.93 -7.46
C ASN A 10 0.44 -3.70 -6.23
N LEU A 11 1.30 -4.55 -5.67
CA LEU A 11 1.05 -5.33 -4.46
C LEU A 11 2.31 -5.34 -3.59
N ALA A 12 2.15 -5.08 -2.31
CA ALA A 12 3.18 -5.25 -1.29
C ALA A 12 2.68 -6.20 -0.19
N TRP A 13 3.57 -7.03 0.32
CA TRP A 13 3.30 -7.96 1.41
C TRP A 13 4.43 -7.87 2.43
N SER A 14 4.07 -7.81 3.71
CA SER A 14 5.02 -7.93 4.81
C SER A 14 4.56 -8.97 5.81
N HIS A 15 5.55 -9.66 6.38
CA HIS A 15 5.37 -10.59 7.48
C HIS A 15 6.56 -10.43 8.41
N ASP A 16 6.27 -10.24 9.69
CA ASP A 16 7.26 -10.16 10.75
C ASP A 16 7.89 -11.52 11.04
N VAL A 17 9.01 -11.50 11.77
CA VAL A 17 9.75 -12.69 12.21
C VAL A 17 9.14 -13.31 13.47
N GLU A 18 9.68 -14.45 13.87
CA GLU A 18 9.37 -15.08 15.17
C GLU A 18 10.09 -14.36 16.33
N GLY A 19 9.43 -14.21 17.46
CA GLY A 19 9.92 -13.52 18.66
C GLY A 19 9.45 -12.07 18.81
N TYR A 20 9.78 -11.48 19.96
CA TYR A 20 9.40 -10.10 20.32
C TYR A 20 10.63 -9.24 20.54
N GLY A 21 10.59 -7.99 20.06
CA GLY A 21 11.64 -7.02 20.30
C GLY A 21 11.12 -5.59 20.33
N PRO A 22 11.99 -4.61 20.65
CA PRO A 22 11.57 -3.21 20.82
C PRO A 22 10.91 -2.59 19.57
N ASN A 23 11.11 -3.18 18.39
CA ASN A 23 10.63 -2.65 17.10
C ASN A 23 9.86 -3.67 16.26
N PHE A 24 9.60 -4.87 16.76
CA PHE A 24 8.91 -5.93 16.00
C PHE A 24 8.05 -6.79 16.93
N ASP A 25 6.89 -7.20 16.43
CA ASP A 25 5.87 -7.96 17.15
C ASP A 25 5.60 -9.25 16.38
N GLU A 26 5.91 -10.39 17.01
CA GLU A 26 5.81 -11.71 16.41
C GLU A 26 4.52 -11.90 15.60
N GLY A 27 4.66 -12.29 14.34
CA GLY A 27 3.52 -12.65 13.47
C GLY A 27 2.71 -11.47 12.94
N SER A 28 3.14 -10.22 13.16
CA SER A 28 2.55 -9.04 12.52
C SER A 28 2.64 -9.12 10.99
N LYS A 29 1.57 -8.79 10.28
CA LYS A 29 1.52 -8.84 8.82
C LYS A 29 0.85 -7.60 8.26
N ALA A 30 1.19 -7.28 7.01
CA ALA A 30 0.47 -6.29 6.24
C ALA A 30 0.39 -6.69 4.77
N VAL A 31 -0.69 -6.27 4.13
CA VAL A 31 -0.82 -6.33 2.68
C VAL A 31 -1.26 -4.97 2.17
N SER A 32 -0.62 -4.51 1.10
CA SER A 32 -1.04 -3.31 0.37
C SER A 32 -1.32 -3.69 -1.07
N VAL A 33 -2.44 -3.20 -1.59
CA VAL A 33 -2.78 -3.30 -3.01
C VAL A 33 -3.06 -1.92 -3.54
N GLY A 34 -2.62 -1.65 -4.77
CA GLY A 34 -2.77 -0.34 -5.36
C GLY A 34 -2.75 -0.36 -6.87
N MET A 35 -3.03 0.80 -7.44
CA MET A 35 -2.97 1.06 -8.85
C MET A 35 -2.57 2.51 -9.08
N ASP A 36 -1.56 2.68 -9.92
CA ASP A 36 -1.13 3.98 -10.41
C ASP A 36 -1.63 4.17 -11.84
N ALA A 37 -2.01 5.39 -12.16
CA ALA A 37 -2.44 5.80 -13.48
C ALA A 37 -1.62 7.01 -13.93
N ASP A 38 -1.06 6.94 -15.13
CA ASP A 38 -0.38 8.04 -15.80
C ASP A 38 -1.11 8.34 -17.11
N TYR A 39 -1.67 9.54 -17.24
CA TYR A 39 -2.30 10.02 -18.46
C TYR A 39 -1.37 11.01 -19.16
N LEU A 40 -0.87 10.58 -20.33
CA LEU A 40 -0.03 11.37 -21.23
C LEU A 40 1.23 11.97 -20.57
N ASN A 41 1.76 11.39 -19.49
CA ASN A 41 2.85 11.94 -18.66
C ASN A 41 2.58 13.35 -18.09
N THR A 42 1.31 13.79 -18.12
CA THR A 42 0.88 15.10 -17.62
C THR A 42 0.09 14.97 -16.33
N TYR A 43 -0.79 13.98 -16.24
CA TYR A 43 -1.64 13.77 -15.07
C TYR A 43 -1.36 12.40 -14.46
N THR A 44 -0.98 12.38 -13.20
CA THR A 44 -0.80 11.14 -12.45
C THR A 44 -1.88 11.01 -11.37
N ALA A 45 -2.29 9.78 -11.10
CA ALA A 45 -3.15 9.44 -9.98
C ALA A 45 -2.65 8.14 -9.36
N SER A 46 -2.73 8.02 -8.03
CA SER A 46 -2.50 6.76 -7.34
C SER A 46 -3.58 6.50 -6.33
N LEU A 47 -4.00 5.24 -6.23
CA LEU A 47 -4.91 4.75 -5.21
C LEU A 47 -4.35 3.47 -4.63
N SER A 48 -4.24 3.38 -3.32
CA SER A 48 -3.85 2.16 -2.63
C SER A 48 -4.65 1.97 -1.34
N TYR A 49 -4.76 0.71 -0.94
CA TYR A 49 -5.33 0.30 0.34
C TYR A 49 -4.34 -0.63 1.04
N THR A 50 -4.11 -0.36 2.33
CA THR A 50 -3.27 -1.17 3.20
C THR A 50 -4.10 -1.76 4.32
N ASN A 51 -3.99 -3.07 4.50
CA ASN A 51 -4.58 -3.81 5.61
C ASN A 51 -3.48 -4.40 6.49
N TYR A 52 -3.55 -4.14 7.78
CA TYR A 52 -2.69 -4.69 8.82
C TYR A 52 -3.44 -5.79 9.57
N PHE A 53 -2.79 -6.92 9.81
CA PHE A 53 -3.42 -8.06 10.48
C PHE A 53 -2.39 -8.98 11.11
N GLY A 54 -2.84 -9.87 12.00
CA GLY A 54 -1.94 -10.77 12.73
C GLY A 54 -1.06 -10.04 13.75
N GLY A 55 -0.34 -10.85 14.53
CA GLY A 55 0.43 -10.40 15.68
C GLY A 55 -0.43 -10.21 16.93
N ASP A 56 -0.01 -10.81 18.04
CA ASP A 56 -0.79 -10.84 19.29
C ASP A 56 -0.85 -9.47 19.99
N PHE A 57 0.23 -8.68 19.85
CA PHE A 57 0.35 -7.33 20.43
C PHE A 57 0.44 -6.21 19.38
N ASN A 58 0.09 -6.53 18.12
CA ASN A 58 0.20 -5.58 17.01
C ASN A 58 -0.78 -4.41 17.15
N THR A 59 -0.25 -3.22 17.43
CA THR A 59 -1.02 -1.98 17.59
C THR A 59 -1.47 -1.33 16.28
N ASN A 60 -1.14 -1.93 15.13
CA ASN A 60 -1.54 -1.45 13.80
C ASN A 60 -2.74 -2.20 13.22
N VAL A 61 -3.21 -3.31 13.82
CA VAL A 61 -4.33 -4.14 13.30
C VAL A 61 -5.60 -3.34 12.98
N ASP A 62 -5.85 -2.25 13.69
CA ASP A 62 -7.01 -1.37 13.50
C ASP A 62 -6.67 -0.08 12.73
N ARG A 63 -5.44 0.05 12.20
CA ARG A 63 -4.90 1.24 11.52
C ARG A 63 -4.83 1.09 10.01
N ASP A 64 -5.74 0.34 9.44
CA ASP A 64 -5.92 0.25 7.99
C ASP A 64 -6.20 1.62 7.38
N TYR A 65 -5.73 1.85 6.16
CA TYR A 65 -5.95 3.11 5.47
C TYR A 65 -6.01 2.98 3.95
N VAL A 66 -6.65 3.97 3.35
CA VAL A 66 -6.62 4.24 1.91
C VAL A 66 -5.74 5.47 1.68
N ALA A 67 -4.84 5.38 0.70
CA ALA A 67 -4.08 6.52 0.21
C ALA A 67 -4.52 6.86 -1.21
N LEU A 68 -4.77 8.14 -1.46
CA LEU A 68 -5.14 8.69 -2.75
C LEU A 68 -4.26 9.89 -3.04
N SER A 69 -3.70 9.96 -4.25
CA SER A 69 -2.93 11.12 -4.70
C SER A 69 -3.20 11.47 -6.16
N PHE A 70 -2.99 12.74 -6.48
CA PHE A 70 -3.06 13.27 -7.85
C PHE A 70 -1.88 14.22 -8.08
N GLY A 71 -1.31 14.19 -9.28
CA GLY A 71 -0.19 15.03 -9.69
C GLY A 71 -0.39 15.61 -11.08
N VAL A 72 0.21 16.79 -11.31
CA VAL A 72 0.29 17.43 -12.63
C VAL A 72 1.73 17.82 -12.92
N ASN A 73 2.20 17.55 -14.14
CA ASN A 73 3.53 17.87 -14.63
C ASN A 73 3.45 18.93 -15.75
N PHE A 74 4.28 19.98 -15.69
CA PHE A 74 4.26 21.14 -16.61
C PHE A 74 5.60 21.32 -17.33
#